data_AF-A0A963SFC6-F1
#
_entry.id   AF-A0A963SFC6-F1
#
_cell.length_a   1.000
_cell.length_b   1.000
_cell.length_c   1.000
_cell.angle_alpha   90.00
_cell.angle_beta   90.00
_cell.angle_gamma   90.00
#
_symmetry.space_group_name_H-M   'P 1'
#
loop_
_entity.id
_entity.type
_entity.pdbx_description
1 polymer ?
#
loop_
_entity_poly.entity_id
_entity_poly.type
_entity_poly.pdbx_seq_one_letter_code
_entity_poly.pdbx_strand_id
1 'polypeptide(L)'
;RIDSLRGVLADIAEQGDATQHRIAANVSSLADQLDESQTRLSGASEAVAELTEASVRLLELIQASSQHTNDVLPGALSDAEARLEAARDSATELQGMIGEAGRKGEDLSAYVITARDTSREAIKDLDALQHRLFESHDDQERRIAGLRQGLQELSAQSDELSEQARTALTEAVTALEEAARSAPDKLETVMSEKLAALAETVSQRTAKRVGEAVDSGIEDSITRLEDAANKAAGSGREVTIQLRDQLAMVNELAGNLETRVARARELAEEQVGNDFARRVALITEALNSNSIDIAKALSSDVSDTAWASYLRGDRGIFTRRAVRLLDNTEAREIAETYDADPDFRENVSRYIHDFEAMLRTMLSTRDGNALGVTLLSSDMGKLYVALAQAIERLRD
;
A
#
# COMPACT_ATOMS: atom_id res chain seq x y z
N ARG A 1 -119.34 6.67 -85.43
CA ARG A 1 -119.07 7.81 -84.52
C ARG A 1 -118.71 7.34 -83.09
N ILE A 2 -119.25 6.22 -82.59
CA ILE A 2 -118.84 5.60 -81.32
C ILE A 2 -117.50 4.85 -81.45
N ASP A 3 -117.25 4.17 -82.57
CA ASP A 3 -115.98 3.43 -82.77
C ASP A 3 -114.74 4.33 -82.87
N SER A 4 -114.84 5.53 -83.46
CA SER A 4 -113.70 6.47 -83.50
C SER A 4 -113.39 7.05 -82.12
N LEU A 5 -114.40 7.18 -81.25
CA LEU A 5 -114.21 7.64 -79.87
C LEU A 5 -113.52 6.56 -79.01
N ARG A 6 -113.84 5.28 -79.25
CA ARG A 6 -113.14 4.14 -78.64
C ARG A 6 -111.67 4.06 -79.08
N GLY A 7 -111.37 4.31 -80.36
CA GLY A 7 -110.00 4.38 -80.87
C GLY A 7 -109.19 5.49 -80.19
N VAL A 8 -109.73 6.72 -80.12
CA VAL A 8 -109.06 7.84 -79.45
C VAL A 8 -108.88 7.59 -77.95
N LEU A 9 -109.85 6.98 -77.27
CA LEU A 9 -109.71 6.62 -75.86
C LEU A 9 -108.69 5.49 -75.63
N ALA A 10 -108.56 4.55 -76.57
CA ALA A 10 -107.54 3.51 -76.53
C ALA A 10 -106.13 4.09 -76.77
N ASP A 11 -105.97 4.97 -77.76
CA ASP A 11 -104.71 5.67 -78.03
C ASP A 11 -104.29 6.54 -76.83
N ILE A 12 -105.22 7.26 -76.20
CA ILE A 12 -104.93 8.06 -74.99
C ILE A 12 -104.54 7.15 -73.82
N ALA A 13 -105.18 5.98 -73.66
CA ALA A 13 -104.84 5.02 -72.61
C ALA A 13 -103.46 4.39 -72.86
N GLU A 14 -103.13 4.03 -74.11
CA GLU A 14 -101.82 3.50 -74.50
C GLU A 14 -100.72 4.56 -74.35
N GLN A 15 -100.99 5.79 -74.75
CA GLN A 15 -100.06 6.91 -74.62
C GLN A 15 -99.88 7.33 -73.15
N GLY A 16 -100.93 7.22 -72.34
CA GLY A 16 -100.88 7.37 -70.89
C GLY A 16 -100.05 6.29 -70.22
N ASP A 17 -100.23 5.03 -70.61
CA ASP A 17 -99.47 3.89 -70.10
C ASP A 17 -97.98 3.97 -70.51
N ALA A 18 -97.70 4.32 -71.77
CA ALA A 18 -96.34 4.56 -72.25
C ALA A 18 -95.65 5.74 -71.52
N THR A 19 -96.41 6.80 -71.22
CA THR A 19 -95.90 7.94 -70.43
C THR A 19 -95.64 7.54 -68.99
N GLN A 20 -96.54 6.78 -68.37
CA GLN A 20 -96.38 6.26 -67.00
C GLN A 20 -95.16 5.34 -66.91
N HIS A 21 -94.95 4.44 -67.87
CA HIS A 21 -93.78 3.56 -67.95
C HIS A 21 -92.48 4.37 -68.14
N ARG A 22 -92.47 5.40 -68.98
CA ARG A 22 -91.30 6.28 -69.15
C ARG A 22 -90.99 7.09 -67.89
N ILE A 23 -92.01 7.60 -67.20
CA ILE A 23 -91.83 8.31 -65.93
C ILE A 23 -91.31 7.34 -64.86
N ALA A 24 -91.89 6.14 -64.74
CA ALA A 24 -91.42 5.12 -63.79
C ALA A 24 -89.96 4.70 -64.08
N ALA A 25 -89.60 4.50 -65.35
CA ALA A 25 -88.23 4.19 -65.76
C ALA A 25 -87.26 5.34 -65.46
N ASN A 26 -87.65 6.59 -65.72
CA ASN A 26 -86.83 7.76 -65.40
C ASN A 26 -86.67 7.97 -63.89
N VAL A 27 -87.73 7.75 -63.10
CA VAL A 27 -87.67 7.83 -61.63
C VAL A 27 -86.79 6.71 -61.07
N SER A 28 -86.89 5.49 -61.61
CA SER A 28 -85.99 4.38 -61.26
C SER A 28 -84.54 4.72 -61.58
N SER A 29 -84.27 5.20 -62.80
CA SER A 29 -82.92 5.58 -63.20
C SER A 29 -82.36 6.73 -62.35
N LEU A 30 -83.20 7.67 -61.91
CA LEU A 30 -82.79 8.75 -61.01
C LEU A 30 -82.53 8.22 -59.60
N ALA A 31 -83.35 7.28 -59.11
CA ALA A 31 -83.13 6.62 -57.82
C ALA A 31 -81.83 5.83 -57.82
N ASP A 32 -81.53 5.08 -58.90
CA ASP A 32 -80.28 4.34 -59.06
C ASP A 32 -79.07 5.30 -59.10
N GLN A 33 -79.19 6.42 -59.83
CA GLN A 33 -78.13 7.44 -59.85
C GLN A 33 -77.93 8.12 -58.49
N LEU A 34 -79.00 8.35 -57.74
CA LEU A 34 -78.92 8.90 -56.39
C LEU A 34 -78.26 7.92 -55.42
N ASP A 35 -78.62 6.64 -55.47
CA ASP A 35 -78.02 5.58 -54.65
C ASP A 35 -76.53 5.38 -54.98
N GLU A 36 -76.17 5.41 -56.27
CA GLU A 36 -74.78 5.38 -56.70
C GLU A 36 -74.01 6.62 -56.21
N SER A 37 -74.63 7.81 -56.31
CA SER A 37 -74.01 9.05 -55.81
C SER A 37 -73.83 9.03 -54.29
N GLN A 38 -74.80 8.47 -53.54
CA GLN A 38 -74.75 8.34 -52.10
C GLN A 38 -73.66 7.36 -51.67
N THR A 39 -73.53 6.23 -52.38
CA THR A 39 -72.47 5.24 -52.15
C THR A 39 -71.08 5.81 -52.46
N ARG A 40 -70.94 6.60 -53.54
CA ARG A 40 -69.68 7.31 -53.85
C ARG A 40 -69.35 8.37 -52.80
N LEU A 41 -70.35 9.12 -52.33
CA LEU A 41 -70.18 10.13 -51.29
C LEU A 41 -69.81 9.51 -49.94
N SER A 42 -70.40 8.37 -49.57
CA SER A 42 -70.03 7.67 -48.33
C SER A 42 -68.59 7.14 -48.42
N GLY A 43 -68.20 6.53 -49.54
CA GLY A 43 -66.82 6.08 -49.75
C GLY A 43 -65.81 7.23 -49.76
N ALA A 44 -66.16 8.37 -50.37
CA ALA A 44 -65.32 9.57 -50.33
C ALA A 44 -65.21 10.14 -48.90
N SER A 45 -66.30 10.14 -48.14
CA SER A 45 -66.30 10.58 -46.74
C SER A 45 -65.42 9.69 -45.86
N GLU A 46 -65.43 8.38 -46.08
CA GLU A 46 -64.58 7.41 -45.38
C GLU A 46 -63.10 7.62 -45.70
N ALA A 47 -62.76 7.77 -46.98
CA ALA A 47 -61.38 8.07 -47.41
C ALA A 47 -60.86 9.40 -46.84
N VAL A 48 -61.71 10.44 -46.74
CA VAL A 48 -61.33 11.72 -46.11
C VAL A 48 -61.10 11.54 -44.60
N ALA A 49 -61.89 10.72 -43.92
CA ALA A 49 -61.69 10.41 -42.51
C ALA A 49 -60.36 9.68 -42.29
N GLU A 50 -60.06 8.64 -43.08
CA GLU A 50 -58.78 7.92 -43.03
C GLU A 50 -57.58 8.85 -43.31
N LEU A 51 -57.67 9.71 -44.33
CA LEU A 51 -56.61 10.66 -44.67
C LEU A 51 -56.38 11.67 -43.53
N THR A 52 -57.46 12.10 -42.87
CA THR A 52 -57.39 13.02 -41.74
C THR A 52 -56.71 12.36 -40.55
N GLU A 53 -57.08 11.12 -40.22
CA GLU A 53 -56.44 10.34 -39.16
C GLU A 53 -54.95 10.11 -39.46
N ALA A 54 -54.62 9.72 -40.69
CA ALA A 54 -53.23 9.55 -41.13
C ALA A 54 -52.44 10.87 -41.03
N SER A 55 -53.06 12.00 -41.35
CA SER A 55 -52.43 13.32 -41.26
C SER A 55 -52.20 13.76 -39.82
N VAL A 56 -53.15 13.49 -38.92
CA VAL A 56 -52.99 13.73 -37.47
C VAL A 56 -51.84 12.88 -36.93
N ARG A 57 -51.79 11.60 -37.28
CA ARG A 57 -50.72 10.69 -36.84
C ARG A 57 -49.35 11.09 -37.38
N LEU A 58 -49.28 11.58 -38.62
CA LEU A 58 -48.06 12.14 -39.19
C LEU A 58 -47.61 13.39 -38.41
N LEU A 59 -48.55 14.27 -38.06
CA LEU A 59 -48.26 15.47 -37.28
C LEU A 59 -47.72 15.10 -35.89
N GLU A 60 -48.33 14.14 -35.21
CA GLU A 60 -47.87 13.62 -33.91
C GLU A 60 -46.45 13.04 -34.00
N LEU A 61 -46.16 12.26 -35.05
CA LEU A 61 -44.82 11.71 -35.32
C LEU A 61 -43.78 12.80 -35.59
N ILE A 62 -44.15 13.84 -36.35
CA ILE A 62 -43.26 14.98 -36.63
C ILE A 62 -43.02 15.80 -35.36
N GLN A 63 -44.05 16.04 -34.55
CA GLN A 63 -43.91 16.74 -33.27
C GLN A 63 -43.04 15.96 -32.30
N ALA A 64 -43.27 14.65 -32.15
CA ALA A 64 -42.44 13.78 -31.32
C ALA A 64 -40.98 13.74 -31.81
N SER A 65 -40.77 13.65 -33.13
CA SER A 65 -39.42 13.69 -33.72
C SER A 65 -38.75 15.05 -33.52
N SER A 66 -39.50 16.14 -33.66
CA SER A 66 -39.00 17.49 -33.40
C SER A 66 -38.63 17.70 -31.94
N GLN A 67 -39.46 17.20 -31.01
CA GLN A 67 -39.18 17.27 -29.58
C GLN A 67 -37.95 16.43 -29.23
N HIS A 68 -37.86 15.21 -29.76
CA HIS A 68 -36.69 14.36 -29.55
C HIS A 68 -35.40 15.00 -30.11
N THR A 69 -35.50 15.66 -31.26
CA THR A 69 -34.36 16.34 -31.91
C THR A 69 -33.95 17.62 -31.22
N ASN A 70 -34.90 18.40 -30.68
CA ASN A 70 -34.62 19.68 -30.07
C ASN A 70 -34.30 19.59 -28.57
N ASP A 71 -34.82 18.59 -27.86
CA ASP A 71 -34.70 18.50 -26.41
C ASP A 71 -33.80 17.32 -25.99
N VAL A 72 -34.07 16.12 -26.49
CA VAL A 72 -33.43 14.88 -25.99
C VAL A 72 -32.03 14.69 -26.56
N LEU A 73 -31.87 14.83 -27.89
CA LEU A 73 -30.57 14.64 -28.55
C LEU A 73 -29.50 15.64 -28.07
N PRO A 74 -29.77 16.95 -27.93
CA PRO A 74 -28.78 17.90 -27.43
C PRO A 74 -28.36 17.61 -25.99
N GLY A 75 -29.29 17.20 -25.12
CA GLY A 75 -28.98 16.78 -23.76
C GLY A 75 -28.05 15.56 -23.73
N ALA A 76 -28.36 14.52 -24.50
CA ALA A 76 -27.53 13.32 -24.58
C ALA A 76 -26.13 13.61 -25.17
N LEU A 77 -26.03 14.51 -26.16
CA LEU A 77 -24.76 14.95 -26.72
C LEU A 77 -23.95 15.76 -25.71
N SER A 78 -24.58 16.68 -24.98
CA SER A 78 -23.92 17.46 -23.92
C SER A 78 -23.39 16.55 -22.80
N ASP A 79 -24.15 15.55 -22.39
CA ASP A 79 -23.72 14.55 -21.40
C ASP A 79 -22.55 13.71 -21.93
N ALA A 80 -22.59 13.32 -23.20
CA ALA A 80 -21.49 12.59 -23.84
C ALA A 80 -20.21 13.44 -23.91
N GLU A 81 -20.32 14.72 -24.28
CA GLU A 81 -19.21 15.68 -24.28
C GLU A 81 -18.62 15.86 -22.88
N ALA A 82 -19.47 16.03 -21.85
CA ALA A 82 -19.01 16.14 -20.47
C ALA A 82 -18.26 14.89 -19.98
N ARG A 83 -18.75 13.69 -20.34
CA ARG A 83 -18.08 12.42 -20.03
C ARG A 83 -16.75 12.29 -20.77
N LEU A 84 -16.66 12.75 -22.01
CA LEU A 84 -15.42 12.73 -22.80
C LEU A 84 -14.37 13.69 -22.23
N GLU A 85 -14.76 14.88 -21.80
CA GLU A 85 -13.85 15.81 -21.11
C GLU A 85 -13.37 15.22 -19.77
N ALA A 86 -14.27 14.65 -18.96
CA ALA A 86 -13.87 13.99 -17.70
C ALA A 86 -12.90 12.81 -17.93
N ALA A 87 -13.11 12.03 -18.99
CA ALA A 87 -12.20 10.96 -19.39
C ALA A 87 -10.84 11.48 -19.85
N ARG A 88 -10.81 12.61 -20.57
CA ARG A 88 -9.59 13.29 -21.00
C ARG A 88 -8.78 13.83 -19.81
N ASP A 89 -9.45 14.45 -18.85
CA ASP A 89 -8.82 14.94 -17.63
C ASP A 89 -8.21 13.79 -16.83
N SER A 90 -8.98 12.71 -16.64
CA SER A 90 -8.50 11.50 -15.96
C SER A 90 -7.29 10.87 -16.67
N ALA A 91 -7.28 10.85 -18.00
CA ALA A 91 -6.15 10.36 -18.78
C ALA A 91 -4.90 11.23 -18.59
N THR A 92 -5.07 12.54 -18.50
CA THR A 92 -3.98 13.51 -18.26
C THR A 92 -3.39 13.34 -16.86
N GLU A 93 -4.24 13.17 -15.85
CA GLU A 93 -3.82 12.88 -14.48
C GLU A 93 -3.06 11.56 -14.40
N LEU A 94 -3.58 10.51 -15.04
CA LEU A 94 -2.93 9.20 -15.10
C LEU A 94 -1.56 9.26 -15.80
N GLN A 95 -1.44 10.03 -16.88
CA GLN A 95 -0.16 10.28 -17.54
C GLN A 95 0.83 10.99 -16.59
N GLY A 96 0.37 11.95 -15.80
CA GLY A 96 1.16 12.61 -14.77
C GLY A 96 1.67 11.64 -13.70
N MET A 97 0.78 10.80 -13.17
CA MET A 97 1.11 9.77 -12.17
C MET A 97 2.11 8.75 -12.71
N ILE A 98 1.94 8.27 -13.95
CA ILE A 98 2.87 7.35 -14.60
C ILE A 98 4.24 8.02 -14.79
N GLY A 99 4.27 9.29 -15.20
CA GLY A 99 5.51 10.05 -15.34
C GLY A 99 6.25 10.25 -14.00
N GLU A 100 5.52 10.47 -12.91
CA GLU A 100 6.11 10.53 -11.57
C GLU A 100 6.60 9.17 -11.08
N ALA A 101 5.82 8.11 -11.28
CA ALA A 101 6.22 6.75 -10.96
C ALA A 101 7.47 6.32 -11.73
N GLY A 102 7.58 6.70 -13.02
CA GLY A 102 8.76 6.48 -13.85
C GLY A 102 10.01 7.15 -13.27
N ARG A 103 9.92 8.45 -12.92
CA ARG A 103 11.03 9.18 -12.28
C ARG A 103 11.44 8.58 -10.94
N LYS A 104 10.47 8.27 -10.07
CA LYS A 104 10.74 7.59 -8.79
C LYS A 104 11.38 6.22 -8.99
N GLY A 105 11.00 5.50 -10.05
CA GLY A 105 11.61 4.23 -10.43
C GLY A 105 13.07 4.38 -10.87
N GLU A 106 13.38 5.42 -11.62
CA GLU A 106 14.75 5.77 -12.02
C GLU A 106 15.61 6.15 -10.81
N ASP A 107 15.10 7.01 -9.93
CA ASP A 107 15.77 7.40 -8.67
C ASP A 107 16.04 6.19 -7.77
N LEU A 108 15.06 5.29 -7.63
CA LEU A 108 15.21 4.05 -6.86
C LEU A 108 16.26 3.14 -7.49
N SER A 109 16.28 3.01 -8.82
CA SER A 109 17.29 2.23 -9.53
C SER A 109 18.70 2.78 -9.28
N ALA A 110 18.88 4.10 -9.41
CA ALA A 110 20.14 4.78 -9.13
C ALA A 110 20.59 4.59 -7.67
N TYR A 111 19.65 4.67 -6.72
CA TYR A 111 19.93 4.42 -5.31
C TYR A 111 20.37 2.97 -5.06
N VAL A 112 19.70 1.99 -5.67
CA VAL A 112 20.05 0.57 -5.55
C VAL A 112 21.44 0.29 -6.14
N ILE A 113 21.79 0.90 -7.27
CA ILE A 113 23.12 0.79 -7.87
C ILE A 113 24.18 1.38 -6.92
N THR A 114 23.93 2.58 -6.41
CA THR A 114 24.83 3.25 -5.46
C THR A 114 25.03 2.42 -4.20
N ALA A 115 23.95 1.92 -3.60
CA ALA A 115 24.00 1.07 -2.42
C ALA A 115 24.79 -0.23 -2.68
N ARG A 116 24.62 -0.84 -3.86
CA ARG A 116 25.38 -2.03 -4.26
C ARG A 116 26.87 -1.73 -4.38
N ASP A 117 27.25 -0.58 -4.93
CA ASP A 117 28.65 -0.22 -5.11
C ASP A 117 29.31 0.15 -3.78
N THR A 118 28.64 0.91 -2.92
CA THR A 118 29.09 1.15 -1.54
C THR A 118 29.22 -0.14 -0.74
N SER A 119 28.30 -1.09 -0.91
CA SER A 119 28.39 -2.40 -0.24
C SER A 119 29.60 -3.20 -0.72
N ARG A 120 29.92 -3.17 -2.02
CA ARG A 120 31.13 -3.80 -2.57
C ARG A 120 32.41 -3.15 -2.05
N GLU A 121 32.42 -1.83 -1.91
CA GLU A 121 33.56 -1.10 -1.34
C GLU A 121 33.76 -1.45 0.13
N ALA A 122 32.68 -1.46 0.92
CA ALA A 122 32.73 -1.87 2.32
C ALA A 122 33.24 -3.32 2.50
N ILE A 123 32.87 -4.25 1.61
CA ILE A 123 33.40 -5.63 1.63
C ILE A 123 34.91 -5.65 1.34
N LYS A 124 35.39 -4.87 0.37
CA LYS A 124 36.83 -4.76 0.08
C LYS A 124 37.60 -4.18 1.27
N ASP A 125 37.05 -3.16 1.92
CA ASP A 125 37.66 -2.55 3.11
C ASP A 125 37.70 -3.54 4.28
N LEU A 126 36.67 -4.36 4.44
CA LEU A 126 36.61 -5.42 5.44
C LEU A 126 37.67 -6.50 5.17
N ASP A 127 37.81 -6.95 3.93
CA ASP A 127 38.85 -7.91 3.52
C ASP A 127 40.26 -7.34 3.76
N ALA A 128 40.48 -6.06 3.46
CA ALA A 128 41.76 -5.39 3.71
C ALA A 128 42.05 -5.19 5.21
N LEU A 129 41.02 -4.92 6.02
CA LEU A 129 41.15 -4.88 7.47
C LEU A 129 41.51 -6.27 8.03
N GLN A 130 40.84 -7.33 7.55
CA GLN A 130 41.10 -8.70 7.96
C GLN A 130 42.54 -9.13 7.61
N HIS A 131 43.04 -8.81 6.42
CA HIS A 131 44.45 -9.07 6.06
C HIS A 131 45.43 -8.36 7.00
N ARG A 132 45.22 -7.06 7.26
CA ARG A 132 46.08 -6.29 8.18
C ARG A 132 46.06 -6.85 9.61
N LEU A 133 44.91 -7.35 10.08
CA LEU A 133 44.81 -7.99 11.39
C LEU A 133 45.60 -9.31 11.44
N PHE A 134 45.54 -10.14 10.39
CA PHE A 134 46.34 -11.36 10.34
C PHE A 134 47.83 -11.07 10.27
N GLU A 135 48.27 -10.11 9.45
CA GLU A 135 49.67 -9.70 9.38
C GLU A 135 50.16 -9.17 10.73
N SER A 136 49.35 -8.35 11.42
CA SER A 136 49.70 -7.85 12.75
C SER A 136 49.78 -8.97 13.79
N HIS A 137 48.92 -9.98 13.71
CA HIS A 137 48.95 -11.12 14.63
C HIS A 137 50.21 -11.96 14.41
N ASP A 138 50.57 -12.21 13.15
CA ASP A 138 51.78 -12.94 12.77
C ASP A 138 53.07 -12.19 13.20
N ASP A 139 53.12 -10.85 13.06
CA ASP A 139 54.23 -10.04 13.59
C ASP A 139 54.32 -10.11 15.12
N GLN A 140 53.17 -10.05 15.82
CA GLN A 140 53.14 -10.20 17.28
C GLN A 140 53.62 -11.58 17.72
N GLU A 141 53.21 -12.65 17.04
CA GLU A 141 53.62 -14.01 17.35
C GLU A 141 55.14 -14.20 17.15
N ARG A 142 55.69 -13.66 16.05
CA ARG A 142 57.15 -13.63 15.82
C ARG A 142 57.90 -12.85 16.89
N ARG A 143 57.40 -11.68 17.32
CA ARG A 143 58.03 -10.90 18.40
C ARG A 143 58.01 -11.65 19.72
N ILE A 144 56.90 -12.30 20.07
CA ILE A 144 56.80 -13.12 21.29
C ILE A 144 57.77 -14.30 21.23
N ALA A 145 57.88 -14.97 20.08
CA ALA A 145 58.84 -16.06 19.89
C ALA A 145 60.29 -15.57 20.05
N GLY A 146 60.64 -14.44 19.46
CA GLY A 146 61.96 -13.82 19.60
C GLY A 146 62.28 -13.43 21.04
N LEU A 147 61.33 -12.87 21.78
CA LEU A 147 61.49 -12.57 23.20
C LEU A 147 61.72 -13.84 24.04
N ARG A 148 60.97 -14.92 23.77
CA ARG A 148 61.17 -16.21 24.46
C ARG A 148 62.55 -16.79 24.20
N GLN A 149 63.03 -16.72 22.95
CA GLN A 149 64.36 -17.18 22.59
C GLN A 149 65.45 -16.34 23.27
N GLY A 150 65.33 -15.00 23.24
CA GLY A 150 66.29 -14.11 23.91
C GLY A 150 66.37 -14.36 25.42
N LEU A 151 65.24 -14.66 26.07
CA LEU A 151 65.23 -15.03 27.49
C LEU A 151 65.92 -16.38 27.75
N GLN A 152 65.77 -17.37 26.86
CA GLN A 152 66.47 -18.65 26.97
C GLN A 152 68.00 -18.50 26.79
N GLU A 153 68.42 -17.71 25.80
CA GLU A 153 69.84 -17.42 25.57
C GLU A 153 70.46 -16.68 26.76
N LEU A 154 69.76 -15.70 27.33
CA LEU A 154 70.20 -14.98 28.52
C LEU A 154 70.35 -15.92 29.72
N SER A 155 69.37 -16.82 29.94
CA SER A 155 69.44 -17.82 31.00
C SER A 155 70.65 -18.73 30.84
N ALA A 156 70.89 -19.24 29.63
CA ALA A 156 72.04 -20.12 29.36
C ALA A 156 73.38 -19.41 29.58
N GLN A 157 73.51 -18.15 29.13
CA GLN A 157 74.72 -17.35 29.37
C GLN A 157 74.94 -17.08 30.87
N SER A 158 73.87 -16.85 31.62
CA SER A 158 73.94 -16.66 33.08
C SER A 158 74.41 -17.93 33.80
N ASP A 159 73.92 -19.11 33.36
CA ASP A 159 74.35 -20.40 33.91
C ASP A 159 75.83 -20.68 33.60
N GLU A 160 76.26 -20.44 32.36
CA GLU A 160 77.65 -20.61 31.94
C GLU A 160 78.59 -19.67 32.71
N LEU A 161 78.22 -18.39 32.84
CA LEU A 161 79.00 -17.43 33.60
C LEU A 161 79.12 -17.83 35.08
N SER A 162 78.04 -18.35 35.68
CA SER A 162 78.05 -18.84 37.05
C SER A 162 78.98 -20.05 37.23
N GLU A 163 78.97 -21.00 36.29
CA GLU A 163 79.88 -22.15 36.30
C GLU A 163 81.35 -21.76 36.07
N GLN A 164 81.62 -20.84 35.14
CA GLN A 164 82.95 -20.29 34.92
C GLN A 164 83.47 -19.59 36.17
N ALA A 165 82.63 -18.76 36.82
CA ALA A 165 82.98 -18.09 38.06
C ALA A 165 83.27 -19.10 39.18
N ARG A 166 82.45 -20.15 39.32
CA ARG A 166 82.65 -21.21 40.33
C ARG A 166 83.95 -21.99 40.08
N THR A 167 84.22 -22.36 38.84
CA THR A 167 85.43 -23.08 38.44
C THR A 167 86.67 -22.23 38.70
N ALA A 168 86.68 -20.99 38.23
CA ALA A 168 87.79 -20.05 38.44
C ALA A 168 88.05 -19.79 39.94
N LEU A 169 86.99 -19.68 40.75
CA LEU A 169 87.12 -19.53 42.20
C LEU A 169 87.74 -20.79 42.84
N THR A 170 87.32 -21.97 42.41
CA THR A 170 87.83 -23.26 42.90
C THR A 170 89.30 -23.44 42.53
N GLU A 171 89.67 -23.19 41.27
CA GLU A 171 91.06 -23.23 40.80
C GLU A 171 91.93 -22.22 41.55
N ALA A 172 91.45 -20.99 41.74
CA ALA A 172 92.15 -19.96 42.49
C ALA A 172 92.39 -20.39 43.94
N VAL A 173 91.38 -20.98 44.62
CA VAL A 173 91.50 -21.51 45.98
C VAL A 173 92.49 -22.69 46.03
N THR A 174 92.43 -23.61 45.07
CA THR A 174 93.32 -24.78 45.04
C THR A 174 94.78 -24.37 44.81
N ALA A 175 95.03 -23.45 43.88
CA ALA A 175 96.34 -22.86 43.64
C ALA A 175 96.86 -22.09 44.87
N LEU A 176 95.96 -21.42 45.61
CA LEU A 176 96.25 -20.78 46.89
C LEU A 176 96.76 -21.80 47.92
N GLU A 177 96.04 -22.90 48.08
CA GLU A 177 96.36 -23.97 49.04
C GLU A 177 97.69 -24.66 48.71
N GLU A 178 97.94 -24.94 47.43
CA GLU A 178 99.18 -25.59 46.98
C GLU A 178 100.41 -24.68 47.08
N ALA A 179 100.24 -23.39 46.78
CA ALA A 179 101.26 -22.37 47.04
C ALA A 179 101.53 -22.20 48.55
N ALA A 180 100.52 -22.32 49.40
CA ALA A 180 100.67 -22.30 50.85
C ALA A 180 101.45 -23.52 51.38
N ARG A 181 101.20 -24.73 50.85
CA ARG A 181 101.90 -25.97 51.28
C ARG A 181 103.35 -26.08 50.80
N SER A 182 103.74 -25.42 49.71
CA SER A 182 105.08 -25.52 49.11
C SER A 182 106.09 -24.49 49.65
N ALA A 183 105.67 -23.59 50.55
CA ALA A 183 106.54 -22.60 51.17
C ALA A 183 107.14 -23.14 52.50
N PRO A 184 108.47 -23.12 52.70
CA PRO A 184 109.08 -23.64 53.93
C PRO A 184 108.71 -22.80 55.16
N ASP A 185 108.47 -23.49 56.29
CA ASP A 185 107.99 -23.15 57.66
C ASP A 185 108.08 -21.72 58.21
N LYS A 186 108.80 -20.78 57.58
CA LYS A 186 108.86 -19.36 57.97
C LYS A 186 107.88 -18.45 57.24
N LEU A 187 107.12 -18.98 56.27
CA LEU A 187 106.11 -18.23 55.51
C LEU A 187 104.65 -18.48 55.98
N GLU A 188 104.41 -19.56 56.74
CA GLU A 188 103.07 -20.07 57.06
C GLU A 188 102.17 -19.06 57.78
N THR A 189 102.72 -18.26 58.71
CA THR A 189 101.92 -17.26 59.45
C THR A 189 101.67 -15.98 58.66
N VAL A 190 102.63 -15.52 57.86
CA VAL A 190 102.55 -14.24 57.12
C VAL A 190 101.74 -14.40 55.82
N MET A 191 101.77 -15.59 55.20
CA MET A 191 101.00 -15.85 53.97
C MET A 191 99.53 -16.13 54.26
N SER A 192 99.16 -16.78 55.36
CA SER A 192 97.74 -17.05 55.68
C SER A 192 96.92 -15.76 55.83
N GLU A 193 97.45 -14.75 56.51
CA GLU A 193 96.81 -13.42 56.61
C GLU A 193 96.71 -12.71 55.25
N LYS A 194 97.76 -12.78 54.42
CA LYS A 194 97.76 -12.11 53.10
C LYS A 194 96.94 -12.85 52.04
N LEU A 195 96.85 -14.17 52.10
CA LEU A 195 96.04 -15.00 51.20
C LEU A 195 94.56 -14.86 51.54
N ALA A 196 94.20 -14.83 52.83
CA ALA A 196 92.85 -14.47 53.26
C ALA A 196 92.48 -13.06 52.77
N ALA A 197 93.38 -12.08 52.93
CA ALA A 197 93.15 -10.72 52.45
C ALA A 197 93.04 -10.62 50.91
N LEU A 198 93.81 -11.42 50.15
CA LEU A 198 93.74 -11.42 48.69
C LEU A 198 92.48 -12.14 48.18
N ALA A 199 92.11 -13.28 48.77
CA ALA A 199 90.86 -13.99 48.48
C ALA A 199 89.65 -13.11 48.80
N GLU A 200 89.68 -12.39 49.93
CA GLU A 200 88.67 -11.40 50.29
C GLU A 200 88.62 -10.27 49.26
N THR A 201 89.76 -9.72 48.83
CA THR A 201 89.82 -8.62 47.86
C THR A 201 89.34 -9.05 46.46
N VAL A 202 89.69 -10.25 46.02
CA VAL A 202 89.26 -10.82 44.73
C VAL A 202 87.78 -11.15 44.79
N SER A 203 87.30 -11.79 45.86
CA SER A 203 85.88 -12.08 46.07
C SER A 203 85.06 -10.78 46.09
N GLN A 204 85.50 -9.76 46.83
CA GLN A 204 84.83 -8.46 46.88
C GLN A 204 84.84 -7.74 45.52
N ARG A 205 85.94 -7.76 44.76
CA ARG A 205 86.01 -7.14 43.42
C ARG A 205 85.16 -7.87 42.38
N THR A 206 85.13 -9.19 42.43
CA THR A 206 84.32 -10.01 41.52
C THR A 206 82.86 -9.89 41.86
N ALA A 207 82.48 -10.00 43.14
CA ALA A 207 81.11 -9.76 43.61
C ALA A 207 80.63 -8.36 43.25
N LYS A 208 81.50 -7.34 43.37
CA LYS A 208 81.17 -5.97 42.98
C LYS A 208 80.94 -5.82 41.48
N ARG A 209 81.83 -6.34 40.62
CA ARG A 209 81.68 -6.22 39.16
C ARG A 209 80.53 -7.05 38.60
N VAL A 210 80.31 -8.25 39.12
CA VAL A 210 79.16 -9.08 38.77
C VAL A 210 77.88 -8.42 39.24
N GLY A 211 77.86 -7.88 40.46
CA GLY A 211 76.75 -7.05 40.97
C GLY A 211 76.45 -5.86 40.07
N GLU A 212 77.47 -5.07 39.72
CA GLU A 212 77.32 -3.91 38.82
C GLU A 212 76.80 -4.30 37.41
N ALA A 213 77.25 -5.43 36.86
CA ALA A 213 76.80 -5.91 35.54
C ALA A 213 75.36 -6.47 35.57
N VAL A 214 75.01 -7.20 36.63
CA VAL A 214 73.66 -7.74 36.85
C VAL A 214 72.67 -6.60 37.13
N ASP A 215 73.02 -5.66 38.01
CA ASP A 215 72.21 -4.49 38.31
C ASP A 215 71.95 -3.67 37.05
N SER A 216 72.99 -3.39 36.24
CA SER A 216 72.83 -2.67 34.97
C SER A 216 71.98 -3.41 33.95
N GLY A 217 72.11 -4.73 33.83
CA GLY A 217 71.31 -5.55 32.91
C GLY A 217 69.83 -5.67 33.34
N ILE A 218 69.58 -5.75 34.65
CA ILE A 218 68.22 -5.72 35.22
C ILE A 218 67.58 -4.35 35.00
N GLU A 219 68.32 -3.26 35.22
CA GLU A 219 67.82 -1.88 35.05
C GLU A 219 67.44 -1.60 33.58
N ASP A 220 68.25 -2.03 32.61
CA ASP A 220 67.93 -1.88 31.17
C ASP A 220 66.73 -2.75 30.74
N SER A 221 66.61 -3.96 31.29
CA SER A 221 65.48 -4.87 31.02
C SER A 221 64.17 -4.36 31.61
N ILE A 222 64.20 -3.82 32.84
CA ILE A 222 63.05 -3.17 33.48
C ILE A 222 62.61 -1.97 32.64
N THR A 223 63.55 -1.14 32.19
CA THR A 223 63.24 0.04 31.37
C THR A 223 62.54 -0.35 30.06
N ARG A 224 63.03 -1.39 29.36
CA ARG A 224 62.39 -1.87 28.12
C ARG A 224 61.01 -2.48 28.37
N LEU A 225 60.83 -3.19 29.49
CA LEU A 225 59.53 -3.73 29.91
C LEU A 225 58.53 -2.63 30.25
N GLU A 226 58.96 -1.60 30.99
CA GLU A 226 58.15 -0.43 31.30
C GLU A 226 57.74 0.32 30.04
N ASP A 227 58.64 0.52 29.08
CA ASP A 227 58.33 1.17 27.81
C ASP A 227 57.32 0.36 26.97
N ALA A 228 57.51 -0.95 26.88
CA ALA A 228 56.59 -1.84 26.18
C ALA A 228 55.20 -1.88 26.86
N ALA A 229 55.16 -1.94 28.19
CA ALA A 229 53.93 -1.92 28.98
C ALA A 229 53.21 -0.58 28.84
N ASN A 230 53.93 0.54 28.90
CA ASN A 230 53.38 1.88 28.71
C ASN A 230 52.79 2.06 27.30
N LYS A 231 53.47 1.55 26.27
CA LYS A 231 53.00 1.62 24.89
C LYS A 231 51.76 0.75 24.65
N ALA A 232 51.75 -0.47 25.19
CA ALA A 232 50.58 -1.35 25.14
C ALA A 232 49.38 -0.77 25.90
N ALA A 233 49.61 -0.22 27.09
CA ALA A 233 48.57 0.45 27.88
C ALA A 233 48.05 1.73 27.20
N GLY A 234 48.90 2.44 26.46
CA GLY A 234 48.53 3.60 25.64
C GLY A 234 47.63 3.21 24.47
N SER A 235 48.07 2.26 23.63
CA SER A 235 47.27 1.77 22.50
C SER A 235 45.95 1.12 22.94
N GLY A 236 45.94 0.38 24.05
CA GLY A 236 44.70 -0.18 24.61
C GLY A 236 43.70 0.89 25.06
N ARG A 237 44.19 2.00 25.65
CA ARG A 237 43.35 3.15 26.02
C ARG A 237 42.76 3.83 24.79
N GLU A 238 43.57 4.02 23.74
CA GLU A 238 43.14 4.66 22.49
C GLU A 238 42.04 3.86 21.78
N VAL A 239 42.22 2.53 21.67
CA VAL A 239 41.19 1.63 21.11
C VAL A 239 39.90 1.66 21.95
N THR A 240 40.03 1.72 23.28
CA THR A 240 38.86 1.79 24.17
C THR A 240 38.08 3.09 23.99
N ILE A 241 38.79 4.22 23.83
CA ILE A 241 38.16 5.52 23.55
C ILE A 241 37.45 5.49 22.20
N GLN A 242 38.11 5.00 21.14
CA GLN A 242 37.50 4.89 19.81
C GLN A 242 36.26 3.99 19.83
N LEU A 243 36.30 2.86 20.52
CA LEU A 243 35.16 1.96 20.66
C LEU A 243 34.01 2.64 21.42
N ARG A 244 34.31 3.40 22.48
CA ARG A 244 33.31 4.16 23.24
C ARG A 244 32.62 5.20 22.37
N ASP A 245 33.39 5.93 21.57
CA ASP A 245 32.86 6.97 20.68
C ASP A 245 32.02 6.36 19.55
N GLN A 246 32.44 5.22 18.98
CA GLN A 246 31.65 4.48 18.01
C GLN A 246 30.34 3.96 18.61
N LEU A 247 30.35 3.41 19.82
CA LEU A 247 29.14 2.96 20.51
C LEU A 247 28.19 4.13 20.83
N ALA A 248 28.73 5.29 21.22
CA ALA A 248 27.94 6.50 21.44
C ALA A 248 27.23 6.95 20.15
N MET A 249 27.96 6.96 19.02
CA MET A 249 27.41 7.29 17.71
C MET A 249 26.32 6.31 17.28
N VAL A 250 26.52 5.00 17.48
CA VAL A 250 25.52 3.97 17.17
C VAL A 250 24.26 4.16 18.03
N ASN A 251 24.41 4.46 19.33
CA ASN A 251 23.28 4.69 20.22
C ASN A 251 22.49 5.95 19.83
N GLU A 252 23.18 7.01 19.41
CA GLU A 252 22.54 8.22 18.88
C GLU A 252 21.77 7.94 17.59
N LEU A 253 22.36 7.20 16.65
CA LEU A 253 21.70 6.80 15.41
C LEU A 253 20.49 5.91 15.66
N ALA A 254 20.58 4.97 16.61
CA ALA A 254 19.47 4.12 17.03
C ALA A 254 18.32 4.97 17.63
N GLY A 255 18.62 5.91 18.53
CA GLY A 255 17.61 6.81 19.10
C GLY A 255 16.93 7.71 18.05
N ASN A 256 17.71 8.21 17.08
CA ASN A 256 17.17 8.96 15.95
C ASN A 256 16.27 8.10 15.06
N LEU A 257 16.65 6.85 14.80
CA LEU A 257 15.86 5.90 14.03
C LEU A 257 14.54 5.56 14.74
N GLU A 258 14.59 5.27 16.05
CA GLU A 258 13.39 5.01 16.86
C GLU A 258 12.42 6.20 16.81
N THR A 259 12.93 7.42 16.96
CA THR A 259 12.13 8.65 16.88
C THR A 259 11.48 8.81 15.50
N ARG A 260 12.23 8.55 14.42
CA ARG A 260 11.71 8.60 13.04
C ARG A 260 10.67 7.52 12.77
N VAL A 261 10.89 6.29 13.27
CA VAL A 261 9.95 5.18 13.12
C VAL A 261 8.67 5.45 13.90
N ALA A 262 8.75 5.97 15.12
CA ALA A 262 7.59 6.37 15.92
C ALA A 262 6.76 7.43 15.19
N ARG A 263 7.40 8.49 14.67
CA ARG A 263 6.73 9.53 13.88
C ARG A 263 6.13 9.00 12.57
N ALA A 264 6.83 8.09 11.88
CA ALA A 264 6.30 7.47 10.66
C ALA A 264 5.08 6.58 10.95
N ARG A 265 5.07 5.88 12.09
CA ARG A 265 3.89 5.11 12.55
C ARG A 265 2.72 6.01 12.88
N GLU A 266 2.94 7.09 13.62
CA GLU A 266 1.89 8.06 13.97
C GLU A 266 1.25 8.66 12.71
N LEU A 267 2.06 9.12 11.76
CA LEU A 267 1.57 9.64 10.48
C LEU A 267 0.81 8.58 9.66
N ALA A 268 1.28 7.33 9.65
CA ALA A 268 0.60 6.24 8.94
C ALA A 268 -0.74 5.90 9.61
N GLU A 269 -0.82 5.88 10.94
CA GLU A 269 -2.06 5.65 11.68
C GLU A 269 -3.07 6.79 11.47
N GLU A 270 -2.62 8.05 11.51
CA GLU A 270 -3.47 9.22 11.21
C GLU A 270 -3.97 9.21 9.76
N GLN A 271 -3.12 8.87 8.80
CA GLN A 271 -3.50 8.82 7.39
C GLN A 271 -4.54 7.71 7.13
N VAL A 272 -4.31 6.51 7.67
CA VAL A 272 -5.25 5.39 7.56
C VAL A 272 -6.58 5.73 8.25
N GLY A 273 -6.54 6.36 9.42
CA GLY A 273 -7.75 6.79 10.14
C GLY A 273 -8.56 7.84 9.37
N ASN A 274 -7.89 8.85 8.81
CA ASN A 274 -8.54 9.89 7.99
C ASN A 274 -9.12 9.33 6.68
N ASP A 275 -8.38 8.46 6.00
CA ASP A 275 -8.87 7.81 4.77
C ASP A 275 -10.05 6.88 5.07
N PHE A 276 -10.01 6.15 6.18
CA PHE A 276 -11.13 5.33 6.63
C PHE A 276 -12.37 6.18 6.92
N ALA A 277 -12.24 7.26 7.70
CA ALA A 277 -13.35 8.15 8.03
C ALA A 277 -13.97 8.78 6.78
N ARG A 278 -13.13 9.23 5.83
CA ARG A 278 -13.59 9.79 4.55
C ARG A 278 -14.33 8.75 3.70
N ARG A 279 -13.77 7.53 3.56
CA ARG A 279 -14.41 6.45 2.80
C ARG A 279 -15.75 6.05 3.40
N VAL A 280 -15.82 5.89 4.72
CA VAL A 280 -17.08 5.57 5.42
C VAL A 280 -18.10 6.68 5.22
N ALA A 281 -17.72 7.95 5.33
CA ALA A 281 -18.62 9.08 5.10
C ALA A 281 -19.20 9.10 3.68
N LEU A 282 -18.37 8.90 2.66
CA LEU A 282 -18.81 8.86 1.26
C LEU A 282 -19.77 7.69 0.99
N ILE A 283 -19.46 6.50 1.50
CA ILE A 283 -20.34 5.34 1.30
C ILE A 283 -21.66 5.52 2.10
N THR A 284 -21.61 6.09 3.30
CA THR A 284 -22.83 6.43 4.05
C THR A 284 -23.70 7.44 3.30
N GLU A 285 -23.11 8.42 2.63
CA GLU A 285 -23.84 9.39 1.82
C GLU A 285 -24.50 8.73 0.60
N ALA A 286 -23.76 7.87 -0.12
CA ALA A 286 -24.30 7.08 -1.23
C ALA A 286 -25.45 6.16 -0.79
N LEU A 287 -25.30 5.45 0.34
CA LEU A 287 -26.35 4.60 0.90
C LEU A 287 -27.61 5.39 1.27
N ASN A 288 -27.45 6.59 1.83
CA ASN A 288 -28.59 7.46 2.14
C ASN A 288 -29.29 7.94 0.86
N SER A 289 -28.54 8.29 -0.19
CA SER A 289 -29.13 8.66 -1.49
C SER A 289 -29.94 7.51 -2.07
N ASN A 290 -29.33 6.32 -2.18
CA ASN A 290 -30.01 5.13 -2.68
C ASN A 290 -31.24 4.78 -1.82
N SER A 291 -31.18 4.95 -0.49
CA SER A 291 -32.33 4.74 0.41
C SER A 291 -33.49 5.69 0.10
N ILE A 292 -33.21 6.94 -0.27
CA ILE A 292 -34.22 7.93 -0.65
C ILE A 292 -34.91 7.49 -1.94
N ASP A 293 -34.13 7.06 -2.93
CA ASP A 293 -34.68 6.70 -4.24
C ASP A 293 -35.44 5.37 -4.20
N ILE A 294 -34.96 4.39 -3.40
CA ILE A 294 -35.72 3.18 -3.05
C ILE A 294 -37.04 3.53 -2.35
N ALA A 295 -37.02 4.45 -1.37
CA ALA A 295 -38.25 4.84 -0.65
C ALA A 295 -39.27 5.54 -1.57
N LYS A 296 -38.80 6.35 -2.53
CA LYS A 296 -39.65 7.02 -3.53
C LYS A 296 -40.30 6.03 -4.49
N ALA A 297 -39.54 5.04 -4.97
CA ALA A 297 -40.05 4.02 -5.87
C ALA A 297 -41.14 3.16 -5.21
N LEU A 298 -40.99 2.86 -3.91
CA LEU A 298 -41.96 2.07 -3.15
C LEU A 298 -43.19 2.86 -2.69
N SER A 299 -43.12 4.19 -2.62
CA SER A 299 -44.25 5.02 -2.19
C SER A 299 -44.10 6.44 -2.72
N SER A 300 -45.04 6.85 -3.57
CA SER A 300 -45.10 8.20 -4.18
C SER A 300 -45.35 9.33 -3.16
N ASP A 301 -45.74 9.01 -1.94
CA ASP A 301 -46.13 9.96 -0.90
C ASP A 301 -44.95 10.25 0.05
N VAL A 302 -43.90 10.88 -0.48
CA VAL A 302 -42.78 11.34 0.35
C VAL A 302 -43.20 12.60 1.09
N SER A 303 -43.72 12.43 2.31
CA SER A 303 -44.24 13.54 3.11
C SER A 303 -43.15 14.60 3.39
N ASP A 304 -43.49 15.88 3.24
CA ASP A 304 -42.63 17.04 3.54
C ASP A 304 -41.99 16.99 4.94
N THR A 305 -42.62 16.27 5.86
CA THR A 305 -42.14 16.00 7.23
C THR A 305 -40.88 15.14 7.30
N ALA A 306 -40.67 14.20 6.36
CA ALA A 306 -39.47 13.37 6.27
C ALA A 306 -38.28 14.20 5.76
N TRP A 307 -38.51 15.02 4.73
CA TRP A 307 -37.52 15.98 4.22
C TRP A 307 -37.12 17.01 5.28
N ALA A 308 -38.08 17.56 6.01
CA ALA A 308 -37.79 18.51 7.08
C ALA A 308 -36.97 17.89 8.23
N SER A 309 -37.13 16.59 8.49
CA SER A 309 -36.36 15.86 9.51
C SER A 309 -34.96 15.49 9.03
N TYR A 310 -34.82 15.12 7.75
CA TYR A 310 -33.54 14.90 7.09
C TYR A 310 -32.67 16.18 7.09
N LEU A 311 -33.26 17.32 6.73
CA LEU A 311 -32.59 18.64 6.75
C LEU A 311 -32.23 19.11 8.18
N ARG A 312 -32.98 18.65 9.20
CA ARG A 312 -32.65 18.88 10.62
C ARG A 312 -31.57 17.93 11.16
N GLY A 313 -31.07 16.99 10.36
CA GLY A 313 -29.94 16.12 10.68
C GLY A 313 -30.28 14.64 10.87
N ASP A 314 -31.55 14.23 10.77
CA ASP A 314 -31.93 12.81 10.84
C ASP A 314 -31.72 12.12 9.50
N ARG A 315 -30.46 11.79 9.18
CA ARG A 315 -30.10 11.17 7.89
C ARG A 315 -30.67 9.76 7.69
N GLY A 316 -31.02 9.06 8.77
CA GLY A 316 -31.57 7.70 8.72
C GLY A 316 -33.09 7.63 8.51
N ILE A 317 -33.79 8.76 8.38
CA ILE A 317 -35.25 8.79 8.25
C ILE A 317 -35.76 8.03 7.03
N PHE A 318 -35.07 8.16 5.89
CA PHE A 318 -35.44 7.52 4.64
C PHE A 318 -35.12 6.03 4.63
N THR A 319 -33.97 5.63 5.19
CA THR A 319 -33.62 4.23 5.37
C THR A 319 -34.64 3.52 6.27
N ARG A 320 -35.00 4.09 7.43
CA ARG A 320 -36.06 3.52 8.29
C ARG A 320 -37.41 3.42 7.59
N ARG A 321 -37.75 4.41 6.77
CA ARG A 321 -38.99 4.41 6.00
C ARG A 321 -38.96 3.33 4.91
N ALA A 322 -37.87 3.24 4.14
CA ALA A 322 -37.68 2.20 3.14
C ALA A 322 -37.82 0.81 3.75
N VAL A 323 -37.20 0.56 4.91
CA VAL A 323 -37.37 -0.69 5.67
C VAL A 323 -38.84 -0.93 6.02
N ARG A 324 -39.55 0.07 6.56
CA ARG A 324 -40.98 -0.08 6.89
C ARG A 324 -41.85 -0.32 5.66
N LEU A 325 -41.54 0.30 4.52
CA LEU A 325 -42.28 0.10 3.27
C LEU A 325 -42.03 -1.31 2.74
N LEU A 326 -40.78 -1.78 2.77
CA LEU A 326 -40.40 -3.15 2.41
C LEU A 326 -41.00 -4.20 3.36
N ASP A 327 -41.05 -3.93 4.67
CA ASP A 327 -41.68 -4.83 5.65
C ASP A 327 -43.20 -4.96 5.42
N ASN A 328 -43.84 -3.92 4.86
CA ASN A 328 -45.28 -3.92 4.54
C ASN A 328 -45.60 -4.42 3.12
N THR A 329 -44.59 -4.49 2.25
CA THR A 329 -44.71 -4.96 0.85
C THR A 329 -44.32 -6.44 0.82
N GLU A 330 -45.10 -7.30 0.16
CA GLU A 330 -44.70 -8.71 0.10
C GLU A 330 -43.43 -8.87 -0.77
N ALA A 331 -42.54 -9.82 -0.44
CA ALA A 331 -41.31 -10.04 -1.21
C ALA A 331 -41.53 -10.22 -2.73
N ARG A 332 -42.73 -10.71 -3.10
CA ARG A 332 -43.17 -10.88 -4.49
C ARG A 332 -43.45 -9.55 -5.20
N GLU A 333 -44.04 -8.58 -4.51
CA GLU A 333 -44.33 -7.26 -5.06
C GLU A 333 -43.03 -6.43 -5.22
N ILE A 334 -42.06 -6.62 -4.32
CA ILE A 334 -40.72 -6.04 -4.46
C ILE A 334 -40.02 -6.62 -5.69
N ALA A 335 -40.11 -7.93 -5.88
CA ALA A 335 -39.55 -8.63 -7.03
C ALA A 335 -40.21 -8.17 -8.35
N GLU A 336 -41.55 -8.04 -8.38
CA GLU A 336 -42.28 -7.51 -9.53
C GLU A 336 -41.88 -6.06 -9.86
N THR A 337 -41.69 -5.22 -8.84
CA THR A 337 -41.21 -3.83 -9.01
C THR A 337 -39.77 -3.81 -9.53
N TYR A 338 -38.90 -4.71 -9.04
CA TYR A 338 -37.53 -4.86 -9.49
C TYR A 338 -37.40 -5.32 -10.95
N ASP A 339 -38.33 -6.15 -11.42
CA ASP A 339 -38.37 -6.58 -12.81
C ASP A 339 -39.01 -5.53 -13.74
N ALA A 340 -40.01 -4.79 -13.25
CA ALA A 340 -40.73 -3.79 -14.02
C ALA A 340 -40.03 -2.43 -14.13
N ASP A 341 -39.28 -2.01 -13.10
CA ASP A 341 -38.64 -0.70 -13.01
C ASP A 341 -37.09 -0.80 -13.06
N PRO A 342 -36.46 -0.42 -14.19
CA PRO A 342 -35.01 -0.40 -14.33
C PRO A 342 -34.29 0.54 -13.35
N ASP A 343 -34.91 1.66 -12.98
CA ASP A 343 -34.30 2.65 -12.08
C ASP A 343 -34.29 2.10 -10.65
N PHE A 344 -35.39 1.46 -10.21
CA PHE A 344 -35.43 0.75 -8.93
C PHE A 344 -34.39 -0.36 -8.87
N ARG A 345 -34.23 -1.14 -9.96
CA ARG A 345 -33.21 -2.18 -10.07
C ARG A 345 -31.79 -1.64 -9.89
N GLU A 346 -31.47 -0.53 -10.55
CA GLU A 346 -30.16 0.11 -10.41
C GLU A 346 -29.93 0.59 -8.98
N ASN A 347 -30.91 1.29 -8.40
CA ASN A 347 -30.81 1.81 -7.03
C ASN A 347 -30.61 0.71 -5.99
N VAL A 348 -31.32 -0.42 -6.12
CA VAL A 348 -31.18 -1.58 -5.25
C VAL A 348 -29.82 -2.25 -5.43
N SER A 349 -29.38 -2.47 -6.68
CA SER A 349 -28.07 -3.07 -6.98
C SER A 349 -26.92 -2.21 -6.43
N ARG A 350 -27.03 -0.89 -6.59
CA ARG A 350 -26.05 0.08 -6.10
C ARG A 350 -26.04 0.13 -4.57
N TYR A 351 -27.22 0.08 -3.92
CA TYR A 351 -27.33 0.00 -2.46
C TYR A 351 -26.64 -1.24 -1.88
N ILE A 352 -26.89 -2.43 -2.46
CA ILE A 352 -26.26 -3.68 -2.04
C ILE A 352 -24.73 -3.59 -2.20
N HIS A 353 -24.26 -3.13 -3.36
CA HIS A 353 -22.84 -2.99 -3.64
C HIS A 353 -22.13 -2.03 -2.67
N ASP A 354 -22.71 -0.85 -2.45
CA ASP A 354 -22.17 0.17 -1.54
C ASP A 354 -22.16 -0.33 -0.10
N PHE A 355 -23.20 -1.06 0.33
CA PHE A 355 -23.29 -1.62 1.67
C PHE A 355 -22.22 -2.71 1.90
N GLU A 356 -22.03 -3.59 0.93
CA GLU A 356 -20.95 -4.58 0.98
C GLU A 356 -19.55 -3.93 0.96
N ALA A 357 -19.36 -2.85 0.20
CA ALA A 357 -18.13 -2.10 0.19
C ALA A 357 -17.83 -1.48 1.56
N MET A 358 -18.86 -0.95 2.25
CA MET A 358 -18.75 -0.48 3.63
C MET A 358 -18.40 -1.62 4.59
N LEU A 359 -19.06 -2.78 4.47
CA LEU A 359 -18.78 -3.95 5.29
C LEU A 359 -17.34 -4.45 5.12
N ARG A 360 -16.83 -4.58 3.89
CA ARG A 360 -15.44 -4.95 3.64
C ARG A 360 -14.46 -3.95 4.25
N THR A 361 -14.78 -2.65 4.16
CA THR A 361 -13.97 -1.58 4.75
C THR A 361 -13.95 -1.69 6.28
N MET A 362 -15.09 -1.93 6.93
CA MET A 362 -15.13 -2.13 8.39
C MET A 362 -14.42 -3.40 8.84
N LEU A 363 -14.63 -4.53 8.16
CA LEU A 363 -14.01 -5.82 8.48
C LEU A 363 -12.50 -5.82 8.31
N SER A 364 -11.95 -4.91 7.50
CA SER A 364 -10.50 -4.72 7.34
C SER A 364 -9.82 -4.01 8.51
N THR A 365 -10.60 -3.45 9.45
CA THR A 365 -10.08 -2.71 10.62
C THR A 365 -9.90 -3.64 11.82
N ARG A 366 -8.99 -3.30 12.75
CA ARG A 366 -8.66 -4.12 13.94
C ARG A 366 -9.88 -4.57 14.77
N ASP A 367 -10.91 -3.73 14.86
CA ASP A 367 -12.16 -3.99 15.60
C ASP A 367 -13.35 -4.35 14.66
N GLY A 368 -13.04 -4.79 13.44
CA GLY A 368 -13.99 -4.91 12.34
C GLY A 368 -15.19 -5.82 12.59
N ASN A 369 -15.04 -6.88 13.39
CA ASN A 369 -16.14 -7.79 13.72
C ASN A 369 -17.21 -7.12 14.61
N ALA A 370 -16.81 -6.31 15.59
CA ALA A 370 -17.77 -5.64 16.48
C ALA A 370 -18.53 -4.50 15.76
N LEU A 371 -17.81 -3.75 14.92
CA LEU A 371 -18.40 -2.69 14.09
C LEU A 371 -19.28 -3.27 12.98
N GLY A 372 -18.87 -4.38 12.36
CA GLY A 372 -19.65 -5.09 11.35
C GLY A 372 -21.00 -5.60 11.88
N VAL A 373 -21.02 -6.20 13.08
CA VAL A 373 -22.28 -6.65 13.72
C VAL A 373 -23.20 -5.46 14.04
N THR A 374 -22.63 -4.35 14.51
CA THR A 374 -23.40 -3.12 14.80
C THR A 374 -23.99 -2.52 13.52
N LEU A 375 -23.23 -2.50 12.43
CA LEU A 375 -23.70 -2.02 11.13
C LEU A 375 -24.81 -2.92 10.56
N LEU A 376 -24.66 -4.24 10.65
CA LEU A 376 -25.67 -5.19 10.17
C LEU A 376 -26.98 -5.09 10.96
N SER A 377 -26.89 -4.77 12.26
CA SER A 377 -28.06 -4.57 13.14
C SER A 377 -28.72 -3.19 12.97
N SER A 378 -28.08 -2.27 12.26
CA SER A 378 -28.60 -0.92 12.00
C SER A 378 -29.74 -0.93 10.98
N ASP A 379 -30.46 0.20 10.87
CA ASP A 379 -31.53 0.33 9.88
C ASP A 379 -31.00 0.23 8.43
N MET A 380 -29.74 0.62 8.18
CA MET A 380 -29.09 0.41 6.87
C MET A 380 -28.86 -1.08 6.58
N GLY A 381 -28.47 -1.84 7.61
CA GLY A 381 -28.29 -3.29 7.52
C GLY A 381 -29.61 -4.04 7.33
N LYS A 382 -30.67 -3.60 8.00
CA LYS A 382 -32.02 -4.16 7.79
C LYS A 382 -32.50 -3.94 6.36
N LEU A 383 -32.29 -2.74 5.80
CA LEU A 383 -32.63 -2.44 4.41
C LEU A 383 -31.86 -3.34 3.44
N TYR A 384 -30.55 -3.52 3.67
CA TYR A 384 -29.72 -4.44 2.90
C TYR A 384 -30.28 -5.87 2.92
N VAL A 385 -30.59 -6.41 4.11
CA VAL A 385 -31.10 -7.76 4.25
C VAL A 385 -32.45 -7.92 3.54
N ALA A 386 -33.36 -6.97 3.68
CA ALA A 386 -34.68 -7.02 3.03
C ALA A 386 -34.58 -7.02 1.50
N LEU A 387 -33.71 -6.17 0.93
CA LEU A 387 -33.48 -6.09 -0.51
C LEU A 387 -32.77 -7.33 -1.05
N ALA A 388 -31.72 -7.79 -0.37
CA ALA A 388 -30.98 -8.99 -0.77
C ALA A 388 -31.89 -10.23 -0.77
N GLN A 389 -32.73 -10.40 0.25
CA GLN A 389 -33.68 -11.51 0.32
C GLN A 389 -34.75 -11.45 -0.78
N ALA A 390 -35.23 -10.26 -1.13
CA ALA A 390 -36.20 -10.09 -2.21
C ALA A 390 -35.62 -10.48 -3.58
N ILE A 391 -34.33 -10.18 -3.83
CA ILE A 391 -33.64 -10.51 -5.10
C ILE A 391 -33.13 -11.97 -5.11
N GLU A 392 -32.72 -12.53 -3.97
CA GLU A 392 -32.24 -13.91 -3.92
C GLU A 392 -33.38 -14.91 -4.18
N ARG A 393 -34.59 -14.61 -3.69
CA ARG A 393 -35.83 -15.37 -3.98
C ARG A 393 -36.32 -15.31 -5.43
N LEU A 394 -35.75 -14.43 -6.26
CA LEU A 394 -35.99 -14.39 -7.72
C LEU A 394 -35.11 -15.40 -8.50
N ARG A 395 -34.05 -15.92 -7.87
CA ARG A 395 -33.09 -16.84 -8.50
C ARG A 395 -33.43 -18.33 -8.26
N ASP A 396 -34.27 -18.61 -7.27
CA ASP A 396 -34.88 -19.91 -6.98
C ASP A 396 -36.28 -20.00 -7.61
#